data_AF-A0A7S2T0F1-F1
#
_entry.id   AF-A0A7S2T0F1-F1
#
_cell.length_a   1.000
_cell.length_b   1.000
_cell.length_c   1.000
_cell.angle_alpha   90.00
_cell.angle_beta   90.00
_cell.angle_gamma   90.00
#
_symmetry.space_group_name_H-M   'P 1'
#
loop_
_entity.id
_entity.type
_entity.pdbx_description
1 polymer ?
#
loop_
_entity_poly.entity_id
_entity_poly.type
_entity_poly.pdbx_seq_one_letter_code
_entity_poly.pdbx_strand_id
1 'polypeptide(L)'
;ETSSSSSASASASASTMPTTLSFDPKDYHEDYIRKFGYPVEWHSTTTEDGYVLGMFRIPHGKDDVKVEEEEQGVDKKVVILQHGLLGSSFGWVVNLPHQSLAYLLADAGYDVWLPNSRGNTFSRNNTHYDPDSTEFWDYSWDDQAK
;
A
#
# COMPACT_ATOMS: atom_id res chain seq x y z
N GLU A 1 23.65 -44.77 -55.56
CA GLU A 1 23.58 -43.39 -55.03
C GLU A 1 22.22 -42.79 -55.38
N THR A 2 21.47 -42.34 -54.37
CA THR A 2 20.51 -41.22 -54.41
C THR A 2 19.87 -41.18 -53.02
N SER A 3 20.50 -40.39 -52.16
CA SER A 3 20.02 -40.05 -50.83
C SER A 3 18.75 -39.21 -50.94
N SER A 4 17.69 -39.57 -50.21
CA SER A 4 16.54 -38.70 -50.01
C SER A 4 16.42 -38.40 -48.52
N SER A 5 16.59 -37.11 -48.23
CA SER A 5 16.76 -36.50 -46.90
C SER A 5 15.41 -36.43 -46.16
N SER A 6 15.37 -36.89 -44.92
CA SER A 6 14.27 -36.60 -43.98
C SER A 6 14.47 -35.23 -43.33
N SER A 7 13.53 -34.31 -43.55
CA SER A 7 13.50 -33.02 -42.87
C SER A 7 12.83 -33.17 -41.50
N ALA A 8 13.61 -33.12 -40.42
CA ALA A 8 13.09 -33.00 -39.07
C ALA A 8 12.83 -31.52 -38.76
N SER A 9 11.55 -31.15 -38.59
CA SER A 9 11.13 -29.84 -38.07
C SER A 9 11.44 -29.77 -36.58
N ALA A 10 12.49 -29.06 -36.19
CA ALA A 10 12.75 -28.72 -34.80
C ALA A 10 11.84 -27.55 -34.39
N SER A 11 10.78 -27.85 -33.62
CA SER A 11 10.02 -26.84 -32.89
C SER A 11 10.89 -26.31 -31.76
N ALA A 12 11.49 -25.14 -31.94
CA ALA A 12 12.11 -24.41 -30.84
C ALA A 12 10.99 -23.89 -29.91
N SER A 13 10.84 -24.49 -28.73
CA SER A 13 10.04 -23.89 -27.66
C SER A 13 10.64 -22.54 -27.33
N ALA A 14 9.93 -21.47 -27.67
CA ALA A 14 10.21 -20.15 -27.15
C ALA A 14 10.04 -20.22 -25.63
N SER A 15 11.16 -20.19 -24.90
CA SER A 15 11.15 -19.99 -23.47
C SER A 15 10.56 -18.61 -23.22
N THR A 16 9.30 -18.57 -22.76
CA THR A 16 8.64 -17.37 -22.29
C THR A 16 9.54 -16.74 -21.22
N MET A 17 10.02 -15.52 -21.48
CA MET A 17 10.68 -14.70 -20.47
C MET A 17 9.74 -14.60 -19.26
N PRO A 18 10.24 -14.71 -18.02
CA PRO A 18 9.39 -14.54 -16.85
C PRO A 18 8.72 -13.18 -16.94
N THR A 19 7.38 -13.19 -16.89
CA THR A 19 6.52 -12.01 -16.77
C THR A 19 7.17 -11.06 -15.78
N THR A 20 7.40 -9.83 -16.23
CA THR A 20 7.91 -8.71 -15.43
C THR A 20 7.27 -8.76 -14.04
N LEU A 21 8.09 -8.78 -12.98
CA LEU A 21 7.61 -8.69 -11.60
C LEU A 21 6.60 -7.54 -11.53
N SER A 22 5.33 -7.84 -11.27
CA SER A 22 4.29 -6.81 -11.24
C SER A 22 4.56 -5.90 -10.06
N PHE A 23 4.86 -4.63 -10.33
CA PHE A 23 5.04 -3.62 -9.29
C PHE A 23 3.68 -3.29 -8.67
N ASP A 24 3.48 -3.67 -7.41
CA ASP A 24 2.35 -3.23 -6.62
C ASP A 24 2.78 -2.04 -5.74
N PRO A 25 2.18 -0.85 -5.91
CA PRO A 25 2.47 0.31 -5.08
C PRO A 25 2.26 0.05 -3.57
N LYS A 26 1.29 -0.78 -3.20
CA LYS A 26 1.02 -1.14 -1.80
C LYS A 26 2.22 -1.86 -1.21
N ASP A 27 2.71 -2.90 -1.89
CA ASP A 27 3.83 -3.69 -1.41
C ASP A 27 5.11 -2.86 -1.34
N TYR A 28 5.34 -1.98 -2.33
CA TYR A 28 6.43 -1.02 -2.28
C TYR A 28 6.38 -0.12 -1.04
N HIS A 29 5.19 0.38 -0.67
CA HIS A 29 5.01 1.23 0.51
C HIS A 29 5.30 0.45 1.80
N GLU A 30 4.74 -0.76 1.94
CA GLU A 30 5.00 -1.58 3.12
C GLU A 30 6.50 -1.92 3.25
N ASP A 31 7.13 -2.33 2.16
CA ASP A 31 8.56 -2.66 2.14
C ASP A 31 9.42 -1.44 2.46
N TYR A 32 9.02 -0.24 2.01
CA TYR A 32 9.70 1.00 2.35
C TYR A 32 9.68 1.27 3.86
N ILE A 33 8.55 1.04 4.52
CA ILE A 33 8.41 1.19 5.98
C ILE A 33 9.21 0.12 6.72
N ARG A 34 9.06 -1.16 6.32
CA ARG A 34 9.77 -2.30 6.93
C ARG A 34 11.29 -2.18 6.80
N LYS A 35 11.79 -1.60 5.72
CA LYS A 35 13.22 -1.32 5.53
C LYS A 35 13.83 -0.49 6.66
N PHE A 36 13.04 0.37 7.30
CA PHE A 36 13.49 1.16 8.45
C PHE A 36 13.23 0.49 9.81
N GLY A 37 12.73 -0.76 9.82
CA GLY A 37 12.52 -1.56 11.01
C GLY A 37 11.16 -1.37 11.69
N TYR A 38 10.24 -0.62 11.08
CA TYR A 38 8.91 -0.40 11.66
C TYR A 38 7.93 -1.51 11.23
N PRO A 39 7.05 -1.97 12.15
CA PRO A 39 5.90 -2.79 11.76
C PRO A 39 4.96 -1.98 10.87
N VAL A 40 4.30 -2.65 9.94
CA VAL A 40 3.26 -2.03 9.11
C VAL A 40 2.16 -3.03 8.81
N GLU A 41 0.92 -2.57 9.00
CA GLU A 41 -0.30 -3.29 8.67
C GLU A 41 -1.02 -2.58 7.53
N TRP A 42 -1.68 -3.36 6.68
CA TRP A 42 -2.60 -2.86 5.66
C TRP A 42 -4.04 -3.14 6.09
N HIS A 43 -4.87 -2.12 5.98
CA HIS A 43 -6.30 -2.17 6.25
C HIS A 43 -7.05 -1.58 5.06
N SER A 44 -8.29 -2.01 4.87
CA SER A 44 -9.18 -1.41 3.89
C SER A 44 -10.59 -1.26 4.45
N THR A 45 -11.28 -0.20 4.07
CA THR A 45 -12.70 0.03 4.39
C THR A 45 -13.48 0.40 3.14
N THR A 46 -14.77 0.11 3.13
CA THR A 46 -15.68 0.46 2.03
C THR A 46 -16.61 1.57 2.50
N THR A 47 -16.65 2.69 1.78
CA THR A 47 -17.56 3.81 2.05
C THR A 47 -19.00 3.45 1.67
N GLU A 48 -19.99 4.22 2.15
CA GLU A 48 -21.40 3.99 1.83
C GLU A 48 -21.69 4.04 0.31
N ASP A 49 -20.97 4.89 -0.42
CA ASP A 49 -21.03 5.03 -1.88
C ASP A 49 -20.05 4.12 -2.63
N GLY A 50 -19.48 3.13 -1.93
CA GLY A 50 -18.81 1.99 -2.54
C GLY A 50 -17.31 2.15 -2.80
N TYR A 51 -16.68 3.27 -2.44
CA TYR A 51 -15.23 3.41 -2.60
C TYR A 51 -14.49 2.54 -1.59
N VAL A 52 -13.46 1.83 -2.05
CA VAL A 52 -12.60 1.01 -1.19
C VAL A 52 -11.35 1.82 -0.85
N LEU A 53 -11.26 2.26 0.39
CA LEU A 53 -10.17 3.08 0.91
C LEU A 53 -9.13 2.20 1.58
N GLY A 54 -7.88 2.36 1.14
CA GLY A 54 -6.72 1.68 1.70
C GLY A 54 -6.01 2.51 2.76
N MET A 55 -5.57 1.87 3.84
CA MET A 55 -4.99 2.54 4.99
C MET A 55 -3.76 1.75 5.46
N PHE A 56 -2.66 2.43 5.71
CA PHE A 56 -1.50 1.83 6.38
C PHE A 56 -1.54 2.16 7.86
N ARG A 57 -1.04 1.26 8.70
CA ARG A 57 -0.92 1.49 10.15
C ARG A 57 0.47 1.10 10.63
N ILE A 58 1.10 1.95 11.44
CA ILE A 58 2.33 1.68 12.15
C ILE A 58 1.96 1.57 13.64
N PRO A 59 1.75 0.35 14.17
CA PRO A 59 1.18 0.16 15.51
C PRO A 59 2.15 0.54 16.65
N HIS A 60 3.46 0.55 16.38
CA HIS A 60 4.49 0.87 17.38
C HIS A 60 5.82 1.26 16.75
N GLY A 61 6.71 1.85 17.55
CA GLY A 61 8.08 2.19 17.16
C GLY A 61 8.91 0.94 16.85
N LYS A 62 10.00 1.11 16.10
CA LYS A 62 10.87 -0.01 15.68
C LYS A 62 11.59 -0.72 16.82
N ASP A 63 11.80 -0.04 17.94
CA ASP A 63 12.52 -0.56 19.11
C ASP A 63 11.56 -1.16 20.17
N ASP A 64 10.24 -1.06 19.95
CA ASP A 64 9.18 -1.54 20.88
C ASP A 64 8.97 -3.07 20.86
N VAL A 65 9.83 -3.83 20.18
CA VAL A 65 9.73 -5.29 19.89
C VAL A 65 9.80 -6.19 21.16
N LYS A 66 9.80 -5.63 22.38
CA LYS A 66 10.01 -6.40 23.63
C LYS A 66 8.86 -6.36 24.62
N VAL A 67 7.73 -5.74 24.28
CA VAL A 67 6.57 -5.66 25.19
C VAL A 67 5.37 -6.43 24.62
N GLU A 68 5.62 -7.55 23.94
CA GLU A 68 4.53 -8.30 23.29
C GLU A 68 3.70 -9.15 24.28
N GLU A 69 4.13 -9.34 25.52
CA GLU A 69 3.41 -10.20 26.49
C GLU A 69 2.98 -9.52 27.79
N GLU A 70 3.59 -8.41 28.22
CA GLU A 70 3.22 -7.79 29.52
C GLU A 70 2.35 -6.53 29.43
N GLU A 71 2.26 -5.86 28.26
CA GLU A 71 1.46 -4.63 28.09
C GLU A 71 0.38 -4.74 27.00
N GLN A 72 -0.26 -5.90 26.85
CA GLN A 72 -1.50 -6.05 26.05
C GLN A 72 -2.70 -5.23 26.57
N GLY A 73 -2.46 -4.24 27.44
CA GLY A 73 -3.46 -3.37 28.05
C GLY A 73 -3.09 -1.88 28.13
N VAL A 74 -2.00 -1.44 27.51
CA VAL A 74 -1.72 0.00 27.39
C VAL A 74 -2.41 0.52 26.11
N ASP A 75 -3.53 1.22 26.30
CA ASP A 75 -4.22 1.95 25.22
C ASP A 75 -3.27 3.02 24.65
N LYS A 76 -2.58 2.67 23.56
CA LYS A 76 -1.79 3.65 22.80
C LYS A 76 -2.73 4.69 22.21
N LYS A 77 -2.34 5.96 22.33
CA LYS A 77 -3.12 7.04 21.71
C LYS A 77 -3.01 6.91 20.20
N VAL A 78 -4.17 6.88 19.54
CA VAL A 78 -4.26 6.81 18.08
C VAL A 78 -4.02 8.20 17.48
N VAL A 79 -3.20 8.27 16.44
CA VAL A 79 -3.01 9.46 15.61
C VAL A 79 -3.31 9.13 14.16
N ILE A 80 -4.17 9.94 13.54
CA ILE A 80 -4.52 9.82 12.13
C ILE A 80 -3.82 10.93 11.35
N LEU A 81 -3.03 10.56 10.33
CA LEU A 81 -2.32 11.50 9.47
C LEU A 81 -2.95 11.51 8.06
N GLN A 82 -3.89 12.43 7.86
CA GLN A 82 -4.54 12.62 6.57
C GLN A 82 -3.68 13.47 5.63
N HIS A 83 -3.43 12.98 4.41
CA HIS A 83 -2.66 13.71 3.41
C HIS A 83 -3.46 14.88 2.79
N GLY A 84 -2.76 15.81 2.14
CA GLY A 84 -3.35 16.94 1.42
C GLY A 84 -3.73 16.63 -0.04
N LEU A 85 -4.02 17.69 -0.79
CA LEU A 85 -4.39 17.66 -2.21
C LEU A 85 -3.32 16.94 -3.06
N LEU A 86 -3.75 15.99 -3.90
CA LEU A 86 -2.90 15.16 -4.77
C LEU A 86 -1.80 14.37 -4.05
N GLY A 87 -1.94 14.20 -2.73
CA GLY A 87 -1.03 13.42 -1.90
C GLY A 87 -1.48 11.98 -1.69
N SER A 88 -0.66 11.25 -0.92
CA SER A 88 -0.99 9.96 -0.35
C SER A 88 -0.35 9.82 1.03
N SER A 89 -0.74 8.77 1.75
CA SER A 89 -0.11 8.35 3.01
C SER A 89 1.42 8.28 2.96
N PHE A 90 2.00 8.02 1.78
CA PHE A 90 3.45 7.92 1.60
C PHE A 90 4.20 9.21 1.99
N GLY A 91 3.56 10.37 1.88
CA GLY A 91 4.15 11.65 2.27
C GLY A 91 4.58 11.72 3.74
N TRP A 92 3.97 10.90 4.61
CA TRP A 92 4.28 10.86 6.04
C TRP A 92 5.47 9.96 6.41
N VAL A 93 6.00 9.20 5.45
CA VAL A 93 7.06 8.19 5.66
C VAL A 93 8.25 8.33 4.69
N VAL A 94 8.16 9.16 3.66
CA VAL A 94 9.12 9.23 2.53
C VAL A 94 10.55 9.68 2.89
N ASN A 95 10.76 10.33 4.03
CA ASN A 95 12.10 10.74 4.49
C ASN A 95 12.69 9.71 5.46
N LEU A 96 13.82 10.04 6.09
CA LEU A 96 14.43 9.21 7.13
C LEU A 96 13.55 9.14 8.40
N PRO A 97 13.69 8.09 9.23
CA PRO A 97 12.98 7.94 10.51
C PRO A 97 12.91 9.18 11.39
N HIS A 98 14.01 9.92 11.52
CA HIS A 98 14.10 11.12 12.36
C HIS A 98 13.57 12.40 11.67
N GLN A 99 12.99 12.29 10.47
CA GLN A 99 12.49 13.41 9.65
C GLN A 99 11.06 13.22 9.17
N SER A 100 10.52 12.00 9.27
CA SER A 100 9.15 11.69 8.85
C SER A 100 8.24 11.61 10.07
N LEU A 101 7.12 12.34 10.02
CA LEU A 101 6.22 12.50 11.16
C LEU A 101 5.64 11.16 11.66
N ALA A 102 5.32 10.22 10.76
CA ALA A 102 4.76 8.94 11.15
C ALA A 102 5.75 8.12 12.01
N TYR A 103 7.04 8.12 11.64
CA TYR A 103 8.07 7.42 12.39
C TYR A 103 8.34 8.08 13.74
N LEU A 104 8.40 9.42 13.79
CA LEU A 104 8.57 10.17 15.04
C LEU A 104 7.43 9.92 16.03
N LEU A 105 6.19 9.80 15.55
CA LEU A 105 5.04 9.49 16.39
C LEU A 105 5.04 8.03 16.85
N ALA A 106 5.36 7.08 15.98
CA ALA A 106 5.46 5.67 16.35
C ALA A 106 6.53 5.44 17.43
N ASP A 107 7.71 6.04 17.27
CA ASP A 107 8.81 5.99 18.26
C ASP A 107 8.45 6.74 19.56
N ALA A 108 7.49 7.66 19.53
CA ALA A 108 6.96 8.34 20.70
C ALA A 108 5.81 7.57 21.39
N GLY A 109 5.50 6.34 20.95
CA GLY A 109 4.52 5.46 21.57
C GLY A 109 3.08 5.62 21.08
N TYR A 110 2.85 6.30 19.96
CA TYR A 110 1.53 6.43 19.35
C TYR A 110 1.22 5.27 18.40
N ASP A 111 -0.06 4.93 18.28
CA ASP A 111 -0.57 4.07 17.20
C ASP A 111 -0.92 4.94 15.99
N VAL A 112 -0.15 4.82 14.91
CA VAL A 112 -0.21 5.76 13.78
C VAL A 112 -0.97 5.17 12.62
N TRP A 113 -2.04 5.84 12.20
CA TRP A 113 -2.87 5.48 11.06
C TRP A 113 -2.66 6.46 9.92
N LEU A 114 -2.45 5.92 8.72
CA LEU A 114 -2.13 6.63 7.49
C LEU A 114 -3.22 6.34 6.43
N PRO A 115 -4.40 6.95 6.57
CA PRO A 115 -5.48 6.76 5.61
C PRO A 115 -5.18 7.41 4.25
N ASN A 116 -5.92 6.96 3.24
CA ASN A 116 -5.86 7.49 1.89
C ASN A 116 -7.24 7.93 1.40
N SER A 117 -7.27 9.08 0.75
CA SER A 117 -8.49 9.57 0.08
C SER A 117 -8.77 8.74 -1.17
N ARG A 118 -10.06 8.52 -1.42
CA ARG A 118 -10.60 7.96 -2.68
C ARG A 118 -9.91 8.56 -3.92
N GLY A 119 -9.63 7.69 -4.87
CA GLY A 119 -9.00 7.99 -6.17
C GLY A 119 -7.48 8.16 -6.15
N ASN A 120 -6.83 8.22 -4.99
CA ASN A 120 -5.36 8.15 -4.96
C ASN A 120 -4.85 6.72 -5.23
N THR A 121 -3.54 6.55 -5.35
CA THR A 121 -2.87 5.27 -5.66
C THR A 121 -3.33 4.09 -4.82
N PHE A 122 -3.62 4.30 -3.53
CA PHE A 122 -3.97 3.24 -2.59
C PHE A 122 -5.48 3.10 -2.38
N SER A 123 -6.30 3.90 -3.07
CA SER A 123 -7.77 3.94 -2.91
C SER A 123 -8.47 4.17 -4.24
N ARG A 124 -7.92 3.57 -5.31
CA ARG A 124 -8.46 3.60 -6.67
C ARG A 124 -9.27 2.33 -6.96
N ASN A 125 -10.34 2.13 -6.18
CA ASN A 125 -11.24 0.98 -6.33
C ASN A 125 -12.64 1.34 -5.81
N ASN A 126 -13.68 0.79 -6.44
CA ASN A 126 -15.07 1.01 -6.08
C ASN A 126 -15.90 -0.25 -6.38
N THR A 127 -16.93 -0.52 -5.57
CA THR A 127 -17.79 -1.71 -5.70
C THR A 127 -18.82 -1.63 -6.84
N HIS A 128 -19.02 -0.43 -7.41
CA HIS A 128 -20.04 -0.13 -8.40
C HIS A 128 -19.46 0.37 -9.73
N TYR A 129 -18.37 1.15 -9.68
CA TYR A 129 -17.81 1.83 -10.84
C TYR A 129 -16.39 1.36 -11.16
N ASP A 130 -16.08 1.27 -12.46
CA ASP A 130 -14.73 0.99 -12.94
C ASP A 130 -13.85 2.25 -12.77
N PRO A 131 -12.62 2.15 -12.25
CA PRO A 131 -11.71 3.29 -12.13
C PRO A 131 -11.35 4.03 -13.42
N ASP A 132 -11.63 3.45 -14.59
CA ASP A 132 -11.47 4.09 -15.90
C ASP A 132 -12.76 4.79 -16.39
N SER A 133 -13.86 4.70 -15.64
CA SER A 133 -15.13 5.36 -15.94
C SER A 133 -15.20 6.79 -15.37
N THR A 134 -16.04 7.65 -15.95
CA THR A 134 -16.22 9.03 -15.48
C THR A 134 -16.93 9.11 -14.13
N GLU A 135 -17.84 8.19 -13.86
CA GLU A 135 -18.63 8.10 -12.63
C GLU A 135 -17.75 7.83 -11.41
N PHE A 136 -16.67 7.05 -11.58
CA PHE A 136 -15.67 6.84 -10.53
C PHE A 136 -14.97 8.14 -10.10
N TRP A 137 -14.93 9.16 -10.96
CA TRP A 137 -14.26 10.43 -10.66
C TRP A 137 -15.23 11.56 -10.33
N ASP A 138 -16.53 11.27 -10.25
CA ASP A 138 -17.57 12.26 -9.90
C ASP A 138 -17.68 12.41 -8.36
N TYR A 139 -16.62 12.93 -7.76
CA TYR A 139 -16.58 13.27 -6.34
C TYR A 139 -15.69 14.49 -6.11
N SER A 140 -15.83 15.11 -4.94
CA SER A 140 -14.95 16.20 -4.48
C SER A 140 -14.45 15.95 -3.05
N TRP A 141 -13.77 16.93 -2.46
CA TRP A 141 -13.42 16.87 -1.03
C TRP A 141 -14.66 16.84 -0.13
N ASP A 142 -15.83 17.30 -0.61
CA ASP A 142 -17.07 17.25 0.17
C ASP A 142 -17.45 15.80 0.45
N ASP A 143 -17.22 14.89 -0.50
CA ASP A 143 -17.48 13.45 -0.36
C ASP A 143 -16.40 12.73 0.45
N GLN A 144 -15.20 13.32 0.56
CA GLN A 144 -14.15 12.81 1.43
C GLN A 144 -14.40 13.12 2.91
N ALA A 145 -15.17 14.18 3.18
CA ALA A 145 -15.45 14.65 4.53
C ALA A 145 -16.76 14.09 5.13
N LYS A 146 -17.57 13.40 4.33
CA LYS A 146 -18.80 12.69 4.76
C LYS A 146 -18.43 11.38 5.44
#